data_AF-A0A821KXN9-F1
#
_entry.id   AF-A0A821KXN9-F1
#
_cell.length_a   1.000
_cell.length_b   1.000
_cell.length_c   1.000
_cell.angle_alpha   90.00
_cell.angle_beta   90.00
_cell.angle_gamma   90.00
#
_symmetry.space_group_name_H-M   'P 1'
#
loop_
_entity.id
_entity.type
_entity.pdbx_description
1 polymer ?
#
loop_
_entity_poly.entity_id
_entity_poly.type
_entity_poly.pdbx_seq_one_letter_code
_entity_poly.pdbx_strand_id
1 'polypeptide(L)' 'MLLEQIERLRAAAAQTGLTMNTEKTKTLVFGDRNIEKQMHIAGNQIENVEQFEYLG' A
#
# COMPACT_ATOMS: atom_id res chain seq x y z
N MET A 1 -4.75 6.75 9.50
CA MET A 1 -5.70 7.07 8.42
C MET A 1 -5.46 6.25 7.14
N LEU A 2 -4.23 6.19 6.60
CA LEU A 2 -3.93 5.48 5.35
C LEU A 2 -4.23 3.96 5.38
N LEU A 3 -3.84 3.27 6.46
CA LEU A 3 -4.08 1.83 6.62
C LEU A 3 -5.58 1.47 6.54
N GLU A 4 -6.43 2.26 7.19
CA GLU A 4 -7.87 2.04 7.19
C GLU A 4 -8.49 2.20 5.79
N GLN A 5 -7.99 3.15 5.01
CA GLN A 5 -8.43 3.36 3.63
C GLN A 5 -8.06 2.17 2.74
N ILE A 6 -6.85 1.62 2.90
CA ILE A 6 -6.39 0.47 2.12
C ILE A 6 -7.16 -0.81 2.50
N GLU A 7 -7.46 -1.02 3.78
CA GLU A 7 -8.29 -2.16 4.19
C GLU A 7 -9.73 -2.05 3.67
N ARG A 8 -10.31 -0.85 3.64
CA ARG A 8 -11.62 -0.62 3.00
C ARG A 8 -11.59 -0.92 1.50
N LEU A 9 -10.53 -0.50 0.80
CA LEU A 9 -10.34 -0.81 -0.62
C LEU A 9 -10.23 -2.32 -0.85
N ARG A 10 -9.43 -3.02 -0.02
CA ARG A 10 -9.24 -4.47 -0.11
C ARG A 10 -10.57 -5.21 0.07
N ALA A 11 -11.37 -4.79 1.06
CA ALA A 11 -12.68 -5.38 1.32
C ALA A 11 -13.64 -5.14 0.14
N ALA A 12 -13.67 -3.94 -0.44
CA ALA A 12 -14.50 -3.64 -1.60
C ALA A 12 -14.06 -4.42 -2.86
N ALA A 13 -12.76 -4.53 -3.11
CA ALA A 13 -12.21 -5.31 -4.21
C ALA A 13 -12.58 -6.80 -4.09
N ALA A 14 -12.51 -7.36 -2.89
CA ALA A 14 -12.89 -8.75 -2.64
C ALA A 14 -14.37 -9.03 -2.95
N GLN A 15 -15.27 -8.07 -2.69
CA GLN A 15 -16.70 -8.19 -3.03
C GLN A 15 -16.95 -8.28 -4.55
N THR A 16 -16.04 -7.75 -5.35
CA THR A 16 -16.09 -7.83 -6.82
C THR A 16 -15.21 -8.93 -7.40
N GLY A 17 -14.66 -9.82 -6.56
CA GLY A 17 -13.77 -10.91 -6.97
C GLY A 17 -12.33 -10.49 -7.32
N LEU A 18 -11.94 -9.26 -6.98
CA LEU A 18 -10.58 -8.75 -7.16
C LEU A 18 -9.75 -8.99 -5.90
N THR A 19 -8.50 -9.39 -6.08
CA THR A 19 -7.56 -9.63 -4.98
C THR A 19 -6.37 -8.68 -5.11
N MET A 20 -6.06 -7.98 -4.02
CA MET A 20 -4.85 -7.16 -3.93
C MET A 20 -3.66 -8.05 -3.59
N ASN A 21 -2.63 -8.06 -4.45
CA ASN A 21 -1.40 -8.79 -4.19
C ASN A 21 -0.45 -7.90 -3.35
N THR A 22 -0.41 -8.15 -2.04
CA THR A 22 0.41 -7.38 -1.10
C THR A 22 1.92 -7.59 -1.31
N GLU A 23 2.36 -8.72 -1.89
CA GLU A 23 3.78 -9.00 -2.15
C GLU A 23 4.36 -8.11 -3.25
N LYS A 24 3.53 -7.67 -4.20
CA LYS A 24 3.92 -6.75 -5.28
C LYS A 24 3.59 -5.29 -4.98
N THR A 25 3.00 -5.01 -3.82
CA THR A 25 2.53 -3.66 -3.46
C THR A 25 3.59 -2.96 -2.63
N LYS A 26 3.88 -1.70 -2.96
CA LYS A 26 4.72 -0.79 -2.17
C LYS A 26 4.02 0.55 -1.99
N THR A 27 4.37 1.29 -0.94
CA THR A 27 3.76 2.59 -0.63
C THR A 27 4.72 3.73 -0.95
N LEU A 28 4.22 4.82 -1.54
CA LEU A 28 4.95 6.06 -1.76
C LEU A 28 4.08 7.22 -1.29
N VAL A 29 4.64 8.11 -0.46
CA VAL A 29 3.96 9.31 0.03
C VAL A 29 4.63 10.54 -0.57
N PHE A 30 3.88 11.33 -1.34
CA PHE A 30 4.39 12.55 -1.96
C PHE A 30 4.27 13.74 -1.00
N GLY A 31 5.33 14.55 -0.90
CA GLY A 31 5.31 15.82 -0.19
C GLY A 31 5.53 15.76 1.32
N ASP A 32 5.66 14.57 1.90
CA ASP A 32 5.96 14.39 3.32
C ASP A 32 7.36 13.79 3.52
N ARG A 33 8.13 14.34 4.47
CA ARG A 33 9.52 13.89 4.73
C ARG A 33 9.59 12.68 5.65
N ASN A 34 8.51 12.39 6.38
CA ASN A 34 8.43 11.27 7.30
C ASN A 34 7.31 10.34 6.86
N ILE A 35 7.68 9.20 6.26
CA ILE A 35 6.71 8.12 6.04
C ILE A 35 6.55 7.40 7.39
N GLU A 36 5.34 7.42 7.95
CA GLU A 36 5.06 6.68 9.19
C GLU A 36 5.38 5.18 9.04
N LYS A 37 5.77 4.59 10.18
CA LYS A 37 6.32 3.23 10.30
C LYS A 37 5.46 2.16 9.62
N GLN A 38 6.18 1.24 8.95
CA GLN A 38 5.82 -0.13 8.57
C GLN A 38 4.31 -0.46 8.60
N MET A 39 3.68 -0.36 7.43
CA MET A 39 2.29 -0.74 7.25
C MET A 39 2.16 -2.26 7.19
N HIS A 40 1.17 -2.82 7.89
CA HIS A 40 0.86 -4.25 7.85
C HIS A 40 -0.53 -4.47 7.26
N ILE A 41 -0.63 -5.22 6.15
CA ILE A 41 -1.87 -5.55 5.45
C ILE A 41 -1.94 -7.07 5.29
N ALA A 42 -3.05 -7.68 5.73
CA ALA A 42 -3.24 -9.13 5.68
C ALA A 42 -2.10 -9.95 6.35
N GLY A 43 -1.44 -9.38 7.38
CA GLY A 43 -0.29 -10.00 8.04
C GLY A 43 1.05 -9.79 7.33
N ASN A 44 1.05 -9.20 6.13
CA ASN A 44 2.27 -8.87 5.38
C ASN A 44 2.67 -7.42 5.64
N GLN A 45 3.97 -7.19 5.81
CA GLN A 45 4.51 -5.84 5.89
C GLN A 45 4.64 -5.26 4.46
N ILE A 46 4.07 -4.09 4.24
CA ILE A 46 4.19 -3.35 2.98
C ILE A 46 5.38 -2.40 3.10
N GLU A 47 6.33 -2.55 2.19
CA GLU A 47 7.52 -1.70 2.13
C GLU A 47 7.18 -0.32 1.56
N ASN A 48 7.95 0.67 2.02
CA ASN A 48 7.94 2.00 1.42
C ASN A 48 8.94 2.04 0.25
N VAL A 49 8.57 2.74 -0.82
CA VAL A 49 9.47 3.00 -1.93
C VAL A 49 10.51 4.03 -1.47
N GLU A 50 11.79 3.65 -1.50
CA GLU A 50 12.91 4.55 -1.15
C GLU A 50 13.21 5.54 -2.29
N GLN A 51 13.18 5.04 -3.53
CA GLN A 51 13.38 5.82 -4.74
C GLN A 51 12.46 5.29 -5.84
N PHE A 52 11.78 6.21 -6.53
CA PHE A 52 10.95 5.91 -7.69
C PHE A 52 11.56 6.59 -8.91
N GLU A 53 11.82 5.81 -9.96
CA GLU A 53 12.28 6.31 -11.26
C GLU A 53 11.30 5.87 -12.33
N TYR A 54 10.82 6.83 -13.13
CA TYR A 54 9.90 6.57 -14.24
C TYR A 54 10.71 6.56 -15.55
N LEU A 55 10.74 5.41 -16.24
CA LEU A 55 11.61 5.18 -17.40
C LEU A 55 10.95 5.45 -18.76
N GLY A 56 9.68 5.88 -18.79
CA GLY A 56 8.90 6.03 -20.03
C GLY A 56 8.00 4.84 -20.28
#